data_AF-A0A094NJ10-F1
#
_entry.id   AF-A0A094NJ10-F1
#
_cell.length_a   1.000
_cell.length_b   1.000
_cell.length_c   1.000
_cell.angle_alpha   90.00
_cell.angle_beta   90.00
_cell.angle_gamma   90.00
#
_symmetry.space_group_name_H-M   'P 1'
#
loop_
_entity.id
_entity.type
_entity.pdbx_description
1 polymer ?
#
loop_
_entity_poly.entity_id
_entity_poly.type
_entity_poly.pdbx_seq_one_letter_code
_entity_poly.pdbx_strand_id
1 'polypeptide(L)'
;LGIIPPHHESHALVMKYRKEQYWDIHHALCVIRFINDSTPQVDVFLRIHQLESGKLPRNLTFPLEPEDEVFLAIAKAMEEMVEDPIECYWLVSCFVNQLNSKHKDSLQQLPKMLEQYLNLEDNRLLMHLKACAAMSKLPYDLWFKKCFAGCLPESSLQR
;
A
#
# COMPACT_ATOMS: atom_id res chain seq x y z
N LEU A 1 -7.06 -1.70 11.47
CA LEU A 1 -7.09 -0.66 10.40
C LEU A 1 -8.08 0.48 10.66
N GLY A 2 -9.07 0.32 11.56
CA GLY A 2 -10.00 1.41 11.90
C GLY A 2 -11.09 1.67 10.85
N ILE A 3 -11.27 0.74 9.91
CA ILE A 3 -12.30 0.80 8.87
C ILE A 3 -13.69 0.59 9.49
N ILE A 4 -13.79 -0.41 10.37
CA ILE A 4 -14.99 -0.82 11.08
C ILE A 4 -14.77 -0.66 12.60
N PRO A 5 -15.76 -0.17 13.37
CA PRO A 5 -15.66 -0.02 14.82
C PRO A 5 -15.70 -1.36 15.56
N PRO A 6 -15.30 -1.41 16.84
CA PRO A 6 -15.39 -2.64 17.64
C PRO A 6 -16.83 -3.09 17.91
N HIS A 7 -17.82 -2.18 17.89
CA HIS A 7 -19.22 -2.50 18.12
C HIS A 7 -19.88 -3.06 16.85
N HIS A 8 -20.19 -4.37 16.85
CA HIS A 8 -20.71 -5.09 15.68
C HIS A 8 -22.02 -4.53 15.12
N GLU A 9 -22.88 -3.98 15.99
CA GLU A 9 -24.17 -3.38 15.61
C GLU A 9 -24.00 -2.20 14.65
N SER A 10 -22.84 -1.54 14.70
CA SER A 10 -22.52 -0.39 13.84
C SER A 10 -21.88 -0.80 12.51
N HIS A 11 -21.51 -2.08 12.31
CA HIS A 11 -20.75 -2.52 11.14
C HIS A 11 -21.49 -2.24 9.83
N ALA A 12 -22.76 -2.64 9.74
CA ALA A 12 -23.57 -2.42 8.54
C ALA A 12 -23.73 -0.93 8.20
N LEU A 13 -23.95 -0.09 9.22
CA LEU A 13 -24.10 1.35 9.04
C LEU A 13 -22.79 2.00 8.60
N VAL A 14 -21.67 1.64 9.23
CA VAL A 14 -20.36 2.18 8.86
C VAL A 14 -19.96 1.75 7.46
N MET A 15 -20.17 0.48 7.10
CA MET A 15 -19.89 0.00 5.75
C MET A 15 -20.78 0.65 4.69
N LYS A 16 -22.02 1.01 5.04
CA LYS A 16 -22.88 1.83 4.18
C LYS A 16 -22.23 3.20 3.89
N TYR A 17 -21.78 3.92 4.91
CA TYR A 17 -21.10 5.21 4.72
C TYR A 17 -19.80 5.10 3.92
N ARG A 18 -19.02 4.03 4.16
CA ARG A 18 -17.79 3.74 3.41
C ARG A 18 -18.06 3.49 1.92
N LYS A 19 -19.17 2.82 1.62
CA LYS A 19 -19.63 2.57 0.26
C LYS A 19 -20.12 3.84 -0.43
N GLU A 20 -20.91 4.67 0.27
CA GLU A 20 -21.36 5.97 -0.25
C GLU A 20 -20.17 6.88 -0.56
N GLN A 21 -19.23 7.01 0.38
CA GLN A 21 -18.00 7.78 0.19
C GLN A 21 -17.19 7.31 -1.03
N TYR A 22 -16.99 5.99 -1.18
CA TYR A 22 -16.29 5.44 -2.34
C TYR A 22 -16.97 5.85 -3.66
N TRP A 23 -18.30 5.72 -3.75
CA TRP A 23 -19.03 6.02 -4.97
C TRP A 23 -19.10 7.52 -5.28
N ASP A 24 -19.19 8.38 -4.28
CA ASP A 24 -19.16 9.83 -4.47
C ASP A 24 -17.85 10.27 -5.13
N ILE A 25 -16.72 9.74 -4.66
CA ILE A 25 -15.38 10.07 -5.18
C ILE A 25 -15.17 9.43 -6.55
N HIS A 26 -15.57 8.17 -6.71
CA HIS A 26 -15.54 7.48 -8.01
C HIS A 26 -16.33 8.28 -9.06
N HIS A 27 -17.54 8.71 -8.73
CA HIS A 27 -18.37 9.52 -9.61
C HIS A 27 -17.69 10.85 -9.96
N ALA A 28 -17.12 11.54 -8.97
CA ALA A 28 -16.36 12.77 -9.21
C ALA A 28 -15.22 12.55 -10.22
N LEU A 29 -14.44 11.48 -10.06
CA LEU A 29 -13.35 11.11 -10.97
C LEU A 29 -13.83 10.79 -12.39
N CYS A 30 -15.00 10.15 -12.55
CA CYS A 30 -15.63 9.96 -13.86
C CYS A 30 -16.01 11.31 -14.49
N VAL A 31 -16.63 12.22 -13.72
CA VAL A 31 -17.05 13.55 -14.21
C VAL A 31 -15.86 14.37 -14.70
N ILE A 32 -14.74 14.33 -13.98
CA ILE A 32 -13.50 15.02 -14.37
C ILE A 32 -12.61 14.20 -15.32
N ARG A 33 -13.09 13.04 -15.79
CA ARG A 33 -12.45 12.17 -16.80
C ARG A 33 -11.07 11.61 -16.40
N PHE A 34 -10.88 11.37 -15.10
CA PHE A 34 -9.67 10.70 -14.60
C PHE A 34 -9.77 9.17 -14.68
N ILE A 35 -10.99 8.65 -14.63
CA ILE A 35 -11.27 7.21 -14.75
C ILE A 35 -12.43 6.97 -15.72
N ASN A 36 -12.51 5.75 -16.22
CA ASN A 36 -13.57 5.23 -17.07
C ASN A 36 -13.70 3.70 -16.85
N ASP A 37 -14.68 3.07 -17.51
CA ASP A 37 -14.96 1.63 -17.36
C ASP A 37 -13.80 0.71 -17.79
N SER A 38 -12.82 1.22 -18.54
CA SER A 38 -11.61 0.49 -18.94
C SER A 38 -10.41 0.72 -18.02
N THR A 39 -10.55 1.57 -17.00
CA THR A 39 -9.47 1.87 -16.06
C THR A 39 -9.27 0.67 -15.13
N PRO A 40 -8.03 0.14 -14.99
CA PRO A 40 -7.77 -0.95 -14.06
C PRO A 40 -8.19 -0.59 -12.64
N GLN A 41 -8.74 -1.55 -11.91
CA GLN A 41 -9.33 -1.33 -10.58
C GLN A 41 -8.30 -0.77 -9.57
N VAL A 42 -7.06 -1.26 -9.61
CA VAL A 42 -5.96 -0.72 -8.78
C VAL A 42 -5.60 0.73 -9.11
N ASP A 43 -5.75 1.14 -10.37
CA ASP A 43 -5.55 2.54 -10.77
C ASP A 43 -6.72 3.40 -10.30
N VAL A 44 -7.95 2.87 -10.32
CA VAL A 44 -9.12 3.52 -9.72
C VAL A 44 -8.87 3.76 -8.22
N PHE A 45 -8.37 2.77 -7.48
CA PHE A 45 -8.02 2.93 -6.07
C PHE A 45 -7.01 4.06 -5.84
N LEU A 46 -5.95 4.12 -6.67
CA LEU A 46 -4.97 5.19 -6.57
C LEU A 46 -5.62 6.56 -6.80
N ARG A 47 -6.48 6.71 -7.83
CA ARG A 47 -7.14 7.99 -8.11
C ARG A 47 -8.10 8.43 -7.00
N ILE A 48 -8.83 7.48 -6.41
CA ILE A 48 -9.68 7.76 -5.25
C ILE A 48 -8.81 8.23 -4.08
N HIS A 49 -7.72 7.52 -3.76
CA HIS A 49 -6.82 7.89 -2.67
C HIS A 49 -6.16 9.27 -2.88
N GLN A 50 -5.72 9.57 -4.10
CA GLN A 50 -5.14 10.86 -4.45
C GLN A 50 -6.17 12.00 -4.31
N LEU A 51 -7.43 11.78 -4.71
CA LEU A 51 -8.47 12.79 -4.55
C LEU A 51 -8.83 12.99 -3.06
N GLU A 52 -8.98 11.93 -2.28
CA GLU A 52 -9.24 12.03 -0.82
C GLU A 52 -8.12 12.75 -0.06
N SER A 53 -6.87 12.53 -0.48
CA SER A 53 -5.71 13.15 0.15
C SER A 53 -5.37 14.54 -0.38
N GLY A 54 -6.14 15.07 -1.35
CA GLY A 54 -5.88 16.38 -1.96
C GLY A 54 -4.63 16.43 -2.83
N LYS A 55 -4.18 15.28 -3.34
CA LYS A 55 -2.96 15.10 -4.15
C LYS A 55 -3.25 14.66 -5.59
N LEU A 56 -4.50 14.75 -6.04
CA LEU A 56 -4.85 14.39 -7.42
C LEU A 56 -4.02 15.26 -8.40
N PRO A 57 -3.26 14.65 -9.34
CA PRO A 57 -2.46 15.42 -10.27
C PRO A 57 -3.36 16.19 -11.23
N ARG A 58 -2.80 17.14 -11.98
CA ARG A 58 -3.58 17.97 -12.90
C ARG A 58 -4.16 17.19 -14.07
N ASN A 59 -3.46 16.16 -14.54
CA ASN A 59 -3.92 15.26 -15.60
C ASN A 59 -3.19 13.90 -15.53
N LEU A 60 -3.64 12.94 -16.33
CA LEU A 60 -3.12 11.56 -16.35
C LEU A 60 -1.71 11.40 -16.93
N THR A 61 -1.17 12.42 -17.62
CA THR A 61 0.18 12.36 -18.19
C THR A 61 1.28 12.69 -17.20
N PHE A 62 0.92 13.18 -16.01
CA PHE A 62 1.89 13.38 -14.94
C PHE A 62 2.48 12.02 -14.53
N PRO A 63 3.81 11.94 -14.36
CA PRO A 63 4.44 10.73 -13.87
C PRO A 63 3.94 10.41 -12.46
N LEU A 64 3.93 9.12 -12.13
CA LEU A 64 3.65 8.66 -10.78
C LEU A 64 4.78 9.08 -9.84
N GLU A 65 4.41 9.57 -8.66
CA GLU A 65 5.37 9.80 -7.59
C GLU A 65 5.79 8.47 -6.96
N PRO A 66 6.96 8.38 -6.30
CA PRO A 66 7.41 7.14 -5.66
C PRO A 66 6.40 6.56 -4.66
N GLU A 67 5.64 7.40 -3.95
CA GLU A 67 4.58 6.92 -3.05
C GLU A 67 3.40 6.30 -3.79
N ASP A 68 3.08 6.78 -4.99
CA ASP A 68 2.01 6.22 -5.83
C ASP A 68 2.39 4.81 -6.30
N GLU A 69 3.65 4.57 -6.65
CA GLU A 69 4.14 3.24 -7.03
C GLU A 69 4.09 2.25 -5.86
N VAL A 70 4.35 2.72 -4.63
CA VAL A 70 4.22 1.90 -3.43
C VAL A 70 2.75 1.55 -3.18
N PHE A 71 1.86 2.55 -3.28
CA PHE A 71 0.41 2.33 -3.17
C PHE A 71 -0.07 1.30 -4.19
N LEU A 72 0.29 1.44 -5.46
CA LEU A 72 -0.11 0.51 -6.53
C LEU A 72 0.42 -0.90 -6.32
N ALA A 73 1.66 -1.06 -5.84
CA ALA A 73 2.20 -2.38 -5.54
C ALA A 73 1.38 -3.09 -4.45
N ILE A 74 1.04 -2.38 -3.38
CA ILE A 74 0.21 -2.90 -2.29
C ILE A 74 -1.23 -3.15 -2.77
N ALA A 75 -1.79 -2.26 -3.59
CA ALA A 75 -3.13 -2.40 -4.14
C ALA A 75 -3.28 -3.68 -4.98
N LYS A 76 -2.30 -3.96 -5.85
CA LYS A 76 -2.25 -5.19 -6.65
C LYS A 76 -2.19 -6.44 -5.77
N ALA A 77 -1.36 -6.42 -4.73
CA ALA A 77 -1.28 -7.55 -3.81
C ALA A 77 -2.59 -7.76 -3.03
N MET A 78 -3.26 -6.68 -2.59
CA MET A 78 -4.53 -6.78 -1.86
C MET A 78 -5.70 -7.20 -2.74
N GLU A 79 -5.72 -6.82 -4.02
CA GLU A 79 -6.78 -7.20 -4.97
C GLU A 79 -6.88 -8.73 -5.13
N GLU A 80 -5.75 -9.44 -5.08
CA GLU A 80 -5.74 -10.91 -5.11
C GLU A 80 -6.17 -11.56 -3.78
N MET A 81 -6.19 -10.78 -2.68
CA MET A 81 -6.54 -11.26 -1.33
C MET A 81 -7.98 -10.93 -0.93
N VAL A 82 -8.60 -9.93 -1.55
CA VAL A 82 -9.88 -9.34 -1.12
C VAL A 82 -10.82 -9.19 -2.31
N GLU A 83 -11.91 -9.96 -2.30
CA GLU A 83 -12.86 -10.02 -3.42
C GLU A 83 -13.71 -8.75 -3.58
N ASP A 84 -14.17 -8.14 -2.48
CA ASP A 84 -14.98 -6.92 -2.56
C ASP A 84 -14.08 -5.70 -2.85
N PRO A 85 -14.30 -4.97 -3.96
CA PRO A 85 -13.42 -3.88 -4.35
C PRO A 85 -13.48 -2.68 -3.40
N ILE A 86 -14.60 -2.48 -2.69
CA ILE A 86 -14.75 -1.37 -1.75
C ILE A 86 -14.00 -1.70 -0.46
N GLU A 87 -14.15 -2.91 0.06
CA GLU A 87 -13.35 -3.40 1.19
C GLU A 87 -11.86 -3.39 0.85
N CYS A 88 -11.49 -3.86 -0.36
CA CYS A 88 -10.12 -3.83 -0.84
C CYS A 88 -9.57 -2.41 -0.85
N TYR A 89 -10.30 -1.43 -1.41
CA TYR A 89 -9.91 -0.02 -1.38
C TYR A 89 -9.62 0.47 0.04
N TRP A 90 -10.53 0.23 0.97
CA TRP A 90 -10.40 0.70 2.35
C TRP A 90 -9.24 0.04 3.08
N LEU A 91 -9.01 -1.25 2.83
CA LEU A 91 -7.86 -1.99 3.36
C LEU A 91 -6.55 -1.41 2.85
N VAL A 92 -6.41 -1.19 1.53
CA VAL A 92 -5.22 -0.58 0.92
C VAL A 92 -4.98 0.80 1.50
N SER A 93 -5.99 1.68 1.44
CA SER A 93 -5.89 3.08 1.87
C SER A 93 -5.51 3.19 3.34
N CYS A 94 -6.16 2.41 4.23
CA CYS A 94 -5.80 2.41 5.64
C CYS A 94 -4.44 1.78 5.92
N PHE A 95 -4.06 0.71 5.23
CA PHE A 95 -2.76 0.05 5.43
C PHE A 95 -1.61 0.98 5.04
N VAL A 96 -1.67 1.57 3.84
CA VAL A 96 -0.67 2.56 3.38
C VAL A 96 -0.62 3.76 4.31
N ASN A 97 -1.77 4.25 4.79
CA ASN A 97 -1.79 5.35 5.75
C ASN A 97 -1.09 4.97 7.07
N GLN A 98 -1.23 3.73 7.56
CA GLN A 98 -0.50 3.28 8.76
C GLN A 98 1.00 3.21 8.55
N LEU A 99 1.47 2.79 7.36
CA LEU A 99 2.88 2.82 7.01
C LEU A 99 3.44 4.25 7.04
N ASN A 100 2.69 5.20 6.47
CA ASN A 100 3.10 6.60 6.34
C ASN A 100 2.91 7.46 7.60
N SER A 101 2.14 6.98 8.57
CA SER A 101 1.90 7.66 9.85
C SER A 101 2.50 6.86 10.99
N LYS A 102 1.74 5.92 11.55
CA LYS A 102 2.07 5.16 12.77
C LYS A 102 3.43 4.45 12.72
N HIS A 103 3.81 3.92 11.56
CA HIS A 103 5.01 3.09 11.43
C HIS A 103 6.18 3.79 10.73
N LYS A 104 6.03 5.05 10.34
CA LYS A 104 7.02 5.77 9.53
C LYS A 104 8.43 5.70 10.11
N ASP A 105 8.58 6.03 11.40
CA ASP A 105 9.88 6.06 12.06
C ASP A 105 10.47 4.65 12.27
N SER A 106 9.60 3.67 12.54
CA SER A 106 10.03 2.26 12.67
C SER A 106 10.52 1.70 11.34
N LEU A 107 9.84 1.99 10.23
CA LEU A 107 10.22 1.52 8.89
C LEU A 107 11.60 2.04 8.48
N GLN A 108 11.95 3.28 8.83
CA GLN A 108 13.28 3.85 8.57
C GLN A 108 14.42 3.12 9.29
N GLN A 109 14.12 2.42 10.40
CA GLN A 109 15.12 1.69 11.17
C GLN A 109 15.30 0.23 10.70
N LEU A 110 14.37 -0.31 9.91
CA LEU A 110 14.39 -1.71 9.48
C LEU A 110 15.66 -2.14 8.73
N PRO A 111 16.28 -1.34 7.85
CA PRO A 111 17.55 -1.72 7.23
C PRO A 111 18.66 -2.01 8.25
N LYS A 112 18.72 -1.19 9.32
CA LYS A 112 19.69 -1.38 10.41
C LYS A 112 19.35 -2.61 11.24
N MET A 113 18.06 -2.83 11.52
CA MET A 113 17.61 -4.02 12.25
C MET A 113 17.89 -5.30 11.45
N LEU A 114 17.68 -5.29 10.13
CA LEU A 114 18.00 -6.42 9.26
C LEU A 114 19.48 -6.81 9.40
N GLU A 115 20.38 -5.84 9.35
CA GLU A 115 21.82 -6.10 9.54
C GLU A 115 22.11 -6.69 10.93
N GLN A 116 21.47 -6.16 11.98
CA GLN A 116 21.64 -6.65 13.35
C GLN A 116 21.16 -8.10 13.51
N TYR A 117 19.96 -8.41 13.01
CA TYR A 117 19.41 -9.77 13.09
C TYR A 117 20.19 -10.74 12.21
N LEU A 118 20.59 -10.34 10.99
CA LEU A 118 21.42 -11.19 10.13
C LEU A 118 22.77 -11.49 10.78
N ASN A 119 23.36 -10.55 11.52
CA ASN A 119 24.59 -10.80 12.27
C ASN A 119 24.44 -11.89 13.35
N LEU A 120 23.27 -11.96 13.98
CA LEU A 120 22.97 -12.95 15.02
C LEU A 120 22.68 -14.33 14.42
N GLU A 121 21.96 -14.37 13.30
CA GLU A 121 21.54 -15.62 12.63
C GLU A 121 22.65 -16.22 11.76
N ASP A 122 23.33 -15.40 10.94
CA ASP A 122 24.41 -15.83 10.05
C ASP A 122 25.42 -14.69 9.79
N ASN A 123 26.37 -14.54 10.71
CA ASN A 123 27.46 -13.56 10.58
C ASN A 123 28.30 -13.80 9.31
N ARG A 124 28.47 -15.05 8.85
CA ARG A 124 29.30 -15.34 7.67
C ARG A 124 28.66 -14.78 6.42
N LEU A 125 27.35 -14.93 6.27
CA LEU A 125 26.58 -14.32 5.18
C LEU A 125 26.66 -12.79 5.25
N LEU A 126 26.48 -12.20 6.44
CA LEU A 126 26.60 -10.74 6.58
C LEU A 126 27.99 -10.23 6.15
N MET A 127 29.06 -10.89 6.61
CA MET A 127 30.43 -10.51 6.26
C MET A 127 30.68 -10.64 4.76
N HIS A 128 30.10 -11.64 4.10
CA HIS A 128 30.16 -11.76 2.65
C HIS A 128 29.45 -10.59 1.94
N LEU A 129 28.22 -10.26 2.35
CA LEU A 129 27.47 -9.12 1.79
C LEU A 129 28.21 -7.79 1.98
N LYS A 130 28.86 -7.59 3.12
CA LYS A 130 29.71 -6.42 3.39
C LYS A 130 30.96 -6.41 2.50
N ALA A 131 31.66 -7.54 2.38
CA ALA A 131 32.86 -7.66 1.54
C ALA A 131 32.58 -7.33 0.07
N CYS A 132 31.37 -7.66 -0.42
CA CYS A 132 30.94 -7.34 -1.78
C CYS A 132 30.26 -5.96 -1.92
N ALA A 133 30.21 -5.15 -0.86
CA ALA A 133 29.47 -3.88 -0.81
C ALA A 133 28.00 -4.01 -1.27
N ALA A 134 27.38 -5.15 -0.99
CA ALA A 134 26.00 -5.46 -1.39
C ALA A 134 24.96 -4.92 -0.41
N MET A 135 25.34 -4.69 0.86
CA MET A 135 24.42 -4.22 1.90
C MET A 135 23.69 -2.92 1.53
N SER A 136 24.33 -1.99 0.83
CA SER A 136 23.71 -0.72 0.39
C SER A 136 22.85 -0.87 -0.87
N LYS A 137 22.91 -2.01 -1.54
CA LYS A 137 22.20 -2.31 -2.80
C LYS A 137 21.05 -3.29 -2.62
N LEU A 138 20.80 -3.76 -1.40
CA LEU A 138 19.65 -4.61 -1.12
C LEU A 138 18.35 -3.84 -1.39
N PRO A 139 17.29 -4.53 -1.86
CA PRO A 139 16.04 -3.89 -2.27
C PRO A 139 15.17 -3.52 -1.06
N TYR A 140 15.67 -2.64 -0.19
CA TYR A 140 14.98 -2.21 1.03
C TYR A 140 13.62 -1.57 0.75
N ASP A 141 13.49 -0.83 -0.36
CA ASP A 141 12.22 -0.24 -0.74
C ASP A 141 11.17 -1.31 -1.08
N LEU A 142 11.58 -2.42 -1.72
CA LEU A 142 10.68 -3.55 -1.97
C LEU A 142 10.24 -4.22 -0.67
N TRP A 143 11.17 -4.44 0.26
CA TRP A 143 10.89 -5.15 1.51
C TRP A 143 10.14 -4.30 2.52
N PHE A 144 10.48 -3.02 2.66
CA PHE A 144 10.06 -2.19 3.79
C PHE A 144 9.16 -1.02 3.40
N LYS A 145 9.12 -0.58 2.14
CA LYS A 145 8.09 0.36 1.66
C LYS A 145 6.92 -0.37 1.01
N LYS A 146 7.22 -1.29 0.08
CA LYS A 146 6.21 -2.12 -0.60
C LYS A 146 5.79 -3.33 0.22
N CYS A 147 6.38 -3.55 1.40
CA CYS A 147 6.06 -4.68 2.28
C CYS A 147 6.08 -6.02 1.57
N PHE A 148 7.06 -6.26 0.68
CA PHE A 148 7.18 -7.47 -0.14
C PHE A 148 6.07 -7.68 -1.19
N ALA A 149 5.20 -6.69 -1.43
CA ALA A 149 4.24 -6.73 -2.53
C ALA A 149 4.98 -6.82 -3.88
N GLY A 150 4.60 -7.81 -4.69
CA GLY A 150 5.31 -8.17 -5.94
C GLY A 150 6.61 -8.97 -5.73
N CYS A 151 6.93 -9.35 -4.49
CA CYS A 151 8.08 -10.21 -4.16
C CYS A 151 7.63 -11.60 -3.71
N LEU A 152 6.63 -11.69 -2.84
CA LEU A 152 6.07 -12.94 -2.35
C LEU A 152 4.69 -13.21 -2.98
N PRO A 153 4.32 -14.48 -3.24
CA PRO A 153 2.97 -14.82 -3.63
C PRO A 153 1.96 -14.40 -2.55
N GLU A 154 0.79 -13.94 -2.96
CA GLU A 154 -0.19 -13.30 -2.09
C GLU A 154 -0.70 -14.26 -1.00
N SER A 155 -0.81 -15.55 -1.32
CA SER A 155 -1.15 -16.61 -0.37
C SER A 155 -0.18 -16.72 0.82
N SER A 156 1.10 -16.36 0.62
CA SER A 156 2.11 -16.29 1.68
C SER A 156 2.22 -14.90 2.27
N LEU A 157 2.07 -13.85 1.45
CA LEU A 157 2.21 -12.46 1.87
C LEU A 157 1.13 -12.02 2.87
N GLN A 158 -0.07 -12.58 2.78
CA GLN A 158 -1.19 -12.26 3.67
C GLN A 158 -1.02 -12.76 5.13
N ARG A 159 -0.03 -13.63 5.41
CA ARG A 159 0.20 -14.25 6.72
C ARG A 159 1.22 -13.48 7.55
#